data_AF-A0A9P9NH45-F1
#
_entry.id   AF-A0A9P9NH45-F1
#
_cell.length_a   1.000
_cell.length_b   1.000
_cell.length_c   1.000
_cell.angle_alpha   90.00
_cell.angle_beta   90.00
_cell.angle_gamma   90.00
#
_symmetry.space_group_name_H-M   'P 1'
#
loop_
_entity.id
_entity.type
_entity.pdbx_description
1 polymer ?
#
loop_
_entity_poly.entity_id
_entity_poly.type
_entity_poly.pdbx_seq_one_letter_code
_entity_poly.pdbx_strand_id
1 'polypeptide(L)'
;MKTFISSAIAAAALVSSTTAIPAFNQGPSELQRRTDAPPLPPCSQNNYVPFTYVGCFIEPNPQTLQYNPSLEFSTMTIGACTATCKSNGFKYAGLIYYGNCQCGTTLPPTQAPDIECNAPCNGNQNQMCGANQRFSIYKDPAYSAVDLSTIASQYTTKGCYSEGVGYPCGNKYYPLAATEYYGECYCGVALQGGSAPTDSSNCNLPCSGNPTEICGGAGYLNLYEAPILQTTQPCGTLPPPPPSTCGGTAYGYATSDGDVDKTFISLGIGKNWGWVVQGPVPVSGNLYMGAGGNDISKATIVGTFTIVKVGVNLVVTYTTSAPWYIFETHFYYGTSNPSKIAPGQFGNKHSLQASATEDTYTIPYDASKTTYIIHAAISYRC
;
A
#
# COMPACT_ATOMS: atom_id res chain seq x y z
N MET A 1 -81.61 -16.54 64.33
CA MET A 1 -81.27 -17.98 64.29
C MET A 1 -80.51 -18.27 63.01
N LYS A 2 -79.38 -18.99 63.12
CA LYS A 2 -78.77 -19.91 62.13
C LYS A 2 -78.21 -19.30 60.83
N THR A 3 -76.90 -19.10 60.72
CA THR A 3 -75.78 -20.00 60.29
C THR A 3 -75.57 -20.10 58.76
N PHE A 4 -74.37 -19.66 58.36
CA PHE A 4 -73.44 -20.02 57.25
C PHE A 4 -73.90 -20.85 56.04
N ILE A 5 -73.42 -20.48 54.84
CA ILE A 5 -72.36 -21.21 54.09
C ILE A 5 -71.83 -20.34 52.93
N SER A 6 -70.51 -20.48 52.73
CA SER A 6 -69.60 -19.84 51.78
C SER A 6 -69.88 -20.13 50.31
N SER A 7 -69.52 -19.21 49.41
CA SER A 7 -68.95 -19.51 48.08
C SER A 7 -68.33 -18.25 47.48
N ALA A 8 -67.05 -18.35 47.12
CA ALA A 8 -66.21 -17.30 46.57
C ALA A 8 -66.58 -16.96 45.12
N ILE A 9 -66.59 -15.68 44.77
CA ILE A 9 -66.46 -15.18 43.39
C ILE A 9 -65.46 -14.02 43.40
N ALA A 10 -64.47 -14.15 42.53
CA ALA A 10 -63.29 -13.30 42.41
C ALA A 10 -63.64 -11.86 42.02
N ALA A 11 -63.02 -10.89 42.69
CA ALA A 11 -63.00 -9.50 42.25
C ALA A 11 -61.98 -9.36 41.10
N ALA A 12 -62.45 -8.85 39.96
CA ALA A 12 -61.61 -8.45 38.85
C ALA A 12 -60.75 -7.25 39.26
N ALA A 13 -59.44 -7.47 39.40
CA ALA A 13 -58.46 -6.40 39.47
C ALA A 13 -57.94 -6.12 38.05
N LEU A 14 -58.20 -4.91 37.56
CA LEU A 14 -57.53 -4.33 36.40
C LEU A 14 -56.04 -4.21 36.70
N VAL A 15 -55.23 -5.09 36.10
CA VAL A 15 -53.78 -4.94 36.10
C VAL A 15 -53.41 -4.07 34.90
N SER A 16 -53.20 -2.78 35.12
CA SER A 16 -52.44 -1.95 34.19
C SER A 16 -51.00 -2.47 34.19
N SER A 17 -50.66 -3.28 33.20
CA SER A 17 -49.29 -3.68 32.93
C SER A 17 -48.52 -2.49 32.39
N THR A 18 -47.88 -1.73 33.29
CA THR A 18 -46.79 -0.81 32.93
C THR A 18 -45.57 -1.64 32.54
N THR A 19 -45.50 -2.10 31.29
CA THR A 19 -44.22 -2.50 30.70
C THR A 19 -43.46 -1.22 30.41
N ALA A 20 -42.49 -0.91 31.27
CA ALA A 20 -41.48 0.09 30.99
C ALA A 20 -40.77 -0.29 29.68
N ILE A 21 -40.96 0.54 28.65
CA ILE A 21 -40.18 0.48 27.42
C ILE A 21 -38.76 0.90 27.80
N PRO A 22 -37.71 0.10 27.55
CA PRO A 22 -36.36 0.63 27.63
C PRO A 22 -36.23 1.67 26.52
N ALA A 23 -36.16 2.95 26.92
CA ALA A 23 -35.80 4.04 26.04
C ALA A 23 -34.37 3.80 25.55
N PHE A 24 -34.23 3.21 24.36
CA PHE A 24 -32.96 3.17 23.66
C PHE A 24 -32.71 4.57 23.10
N ASN A 25 -31.91 5.32 23.86
CA ASN A 25 -31.39 6.63 23.51
C ASN A 25 -30.49 6.45 22.27
N GLN A 26 -31.04 6.62 21.06
CA GLN A 26 -30.25 6.75 19.84
C GLN A 26 -29.60 8.14 19.86
N GLY A 27 -28.45 8.23 20.53
CA GLY A 27 -27.50 9.31 20.28
C GLY A 27 -26.97 9.22 18.84
N PRO A 28 -26.48 10.34 18.27
CA PRO A 28 -25.99 10.35 16.90
C PRO A 28 -24.87 9.34 16.73
N SER A 29 -24.95 8.56 15.65
CA SER A 29 -24.03 7.49 15.25
C SER A 29 -22.58 7.99 15.13
N GLU A 30 -21.88 8.08 16.27
CA GLU A 30 -20.43 8.19 16.32
C GLU A 30 -19.80 6.82 16.08
N LEU A 31 -19.07 6.70 14.96
CA LEU A 31 -17.75 6.09 14.90
C LEU A 31 -17.51 4.88 15.84
N GLN A 32 -18.18 3.75 15.61
CA GLN A 32 -17.72 2.48 16.15
C GLN A 32 -16.59 1.93 15.26
N ARG A 33 -15.44 2.57 15.49
CA ARG A 33 -14.09 2.14 15.12
C ARG A 33 -13.75 0.91 15.98
N ARG A 34 -13.20 -0.13 15.31
CA ARG A 34 -12.15 -1.08 15.78
C ARG A 34 -12.49 -2.59 15.81
N THR A 35 -11.44 -3.32 15.41
CA THR A 35 -10.87 -4.55 15.98
C THR A 35 -11.53 -5.90 15.68
N ASP A 36 -10.69 -6.83 15.22
CA ASP A 36 -10.83 -8.29 15.33
C ASP A 36 -11.39 -9.07 14.13
N ALA A 37 -10.88 -8.77 12.92
CA ALA A 37 -10.69 -9.85 11.95
C ALA A 37 -9.64 -10.83 12.51
N PRO A 38 -9.91 -12.15 12.63
CA PRO A 38 -8.85 -13.10 12.96
C PRO A 38 -7.76 -13.01 11.87
N PRO A 39 -6.48 -12.90 12.25
CA PRO A 39 -5.40 -12.91 11.27
C PRO A 39 -5.45 -14.23 10.49
N LEU A 40 -5.53 -14.14 9.16
CA LEU A 40 -5.26 -15.28 8.26
C LEU A 40 -3.83 -15.83 8.53
N PRO A 41 -3.45 -17.09 8.13
CA PRO A 41 -2.16 -17.81 8.38
C PRO A 41 -1.07 -17.73 7.24
N PRO A 42 0.26 -17.87 7.53
CA PRO A 42 1.46 -17.36 6.79
C PRO A 42 1.61 -17.53 5.28
N CYS A 43 2.22 -16.51 4.62
CA CYS A 43 2.61 -16.66 3.22
C CYS A 43 3.79 -17.64 3.16
N SER A 44 3.64 -18.76 2.46
CA SER A 44 4.81 -19.59 2.15
C SER A 44 5.73 -18.83 1.18
N GLN A 45 7.04 -18.82 1.45
CA GLN A 45 8.03 -17.93 0.82
C GLN A 45 8.21 -18.10 -0.70
N ASN A 46 7.64 -19.14 -1.31
CA ASN A 46 8.06 -19.57 -2.64
C ASN A 46 7.33 -18.88 -3.81
N ASN A 47 6.35 -18.02 -3.57
CA ASN A 47 5.65 -17.31 -4.65
C ASN A 47 5.13 -15.91 -4.28
N TYR A 48 5.67 -15.26 -3.25
CA TYR A 48 5.20 -13.92 -2.88
C TYR A 48 5.54 -12.90 -3.98
N VAL A 49 4.52 -12.28 -4.58
CA VAL A 49 4.71 -11.16 -5.51
C VAL A 49 4.39 -9.85 -4.77
N PRO A 50 5.39 -8.97 -4.53
CA PRO A 50 5.17 -7.71 -3.83
C PRO A 50 4.17 -6.82 -4.55
N PHE A 51 3.42 -6.02 -3.80
CA PHE A 51 2.66 -4.93 -4.42
C PHE A 51 3.64 -3.92 -5.03
N THR A 52 3.23 -3.28 -6.11
CA THR A 52 4.00 -2.24 -6.79
C THR A 52 3.36 -0.89 -6.59
N TYR A 53 4.17 0.16 -6.38
CA TYR A 53 3.68 1.53 -6.27
C TYR A 53 3.04 1.96 -7.61
N VAL A 54 1.84 2.54 -7.53
CA VAL A 54 1.07 2.99 -8.69
C VAL A 54 1.06 4.50 -8.80
N GLY A 55 1.16 5.22 -7.68
CA GLY A 55 1.17 6.67 -7.67
C GLY A 55 0.53 7.26 -6.42
N CYS A 56 0.57 8.58 -6.36
CA CYS A 56 -0.13 9.38 -5.37
C CYS A 56 -1.56 9.65 -5.81
N PHE A 57 -2.53 9.49 -4.92
CA PHE A 57 -3.96 9.70 -5.21
C PHE A 57 -4.65 10.55 -4.15
N ILE A 58 -5.66 11.31 -4.56
CA ILE A 58 -6.49 12.09 -3.64
C ILE A 58 -7.44 11.16 -2.89
N GLU A 59 -7.59 11.38 -1.59
CA GLU A 59 -8.69 10.81 -0.80
C GLU A 59 -9.92 11.73 -0.91
N PRO A 60 -10.95 11.40 -1.72
CA PRO A 60 -12.17 12.18 -1.76
C PRO A 60 -13.01 12.05 -0.47
N ASN A 61 -12.93 10.91 0.21
CA ASN A 61 -13.58 10.65 1.49
C ASN A 61 -12.92 9.46 2.23
N PRO A 62 -13.12 9.32 3.54
CA PRO A 62 -12.51 8.24 4.35
C PRO A 62 -12.87 6.80 3.94
N GLN A 63 -13.87 6.60 3.06
CA GLN A 63 -14.36 5.31 2.59
C GLN A 63 -13.84 4.96 1.18
N THR A 64 -12.91 5.75 0.65
CA THR A 64 -12.30 5.54 -0.68
C THR A 64 -11.70 4.15 -0.80
N LEU A 65 -10.96 3.73 0.23
CA LEU A 65 -10.54 2.35 0.42
C LEU A 65 -11.38 1.75 1.56
N GLN A 66 -11.88 0.54 1.32
CA GLN A 66 -13.05 -0.01 2.02
C GLN A 66 -12.70 -0.62 3.38
N TYR A 67 -11.43 -0.98 3.57
CA TYR A 67 -10.98 -1.71 4.74
C TYR A 67 -9.83 -0.97 5.40
N ASN A 68 -9.96 -0.69 6.70
CA ASN A 68 -8.91 -0.09 7.52
C ASN A 68 -8.43 -1.15 8.53
N PRO A 69 -7.31 -1.85 8.27
CA PRO A 69 -6.81 -2.86 9.18
C PRO A 69 -6.33 -2.24 10.49
N SER A 70 -6.57 -2.93 11.61
CA SER A 70 -6.12 -2.51 12.95
C SER A 70 -4.62 -2.73 13.15
N LEU A 71 -3.80 -2.04 12.36
CA LEU A 71 -2.35 -2.03 12.46
C LEU A 71 -1.88 -0.90 13.40
N GLU A 72 -0.77 -1.14 14.09
CA GLU A 72 -0.16 -0.15 14.96
C GLU A 72 0.39 1.03 14.15
N PHE A 73 -0.22 2.20 14.37
CA PHE A 73 0.09 3.41 13.62
C PHE A 73 1.53 3.90 13.86
N SER A 74 2.07 3.70 15.06
CA SER A 74 3.42 4.14 15.44
C SER A 74 4.54 3.33 14.78
N THR A 75 4.26 2.09 14.39
CA THR A 75 5.23 1.18 13.77
C THR A 75 4.93 0.92 12.30
N MET A 76 4.09 1.75 11.66
CA MET A 76 3.65 1.50 10.30
C MET A 76 4.79 1.58 9.28
N THR A 77 4.83 0.60 8.37
CA THR A 77 5.67 0.60 7.16
C THR A 77 4.84 0.29 5.92
N ILE A 78 5.36 0.60 4.73
CA ILE A 78 4.75 0.19 3.45
C ILE A 78 4.56 -1.33 3.41
N GLY A 79 5.58 -2.08 3.87
CA GLY A 79 5.57 -3.53 3.91
C GLY A 79 4.45 -4.09 4.78
N ALA A 80 4.26 -3.55 5.98
CA ALA A 80 3.18 -3.98 6.88
C ALA A 80 1.79 -3.78 6.26
N CYS A 81 1.55 -2.61 5.65
CA CYS A 81 0.26 -2.32 5.03
C CYS A 81 0.00 -3.19 3.80
N THR A 82 0.94 -3.24 2.85
CA THR A 82 0.80 -4.02 1.62
C THR A 82 0.66 -5.51 1.90
N ALA A 83 1.43 -6.06 2.85
CA ALA A 83 1.29 -7.45 3.27
C ALA A 83 -0.10 -7.72 3.87
N THR A 84 -0.62 -6.82 4.71
CA THR A 84 -1.95 -6.95 5.30
C THR A 84 -3.06 -6.86 4.26
N CYS A 85 -2.98 -5.93 3.31
CA CYS A 85 -3.97 -5.83 2.24
C CYS A 85 -3.92 -7.06 1.32
N LYS A 86 -2.72 -7.55 1.01
CA LYS A 86 -2.52 -8.76 0.21
C LYS A 86 -3.05 -10.01 0.90
N SER A 87 -2.78 -10.18 2.19
CA SER A 87 -3.27 -11.31 2.99
C SER A 87 -4.79 -11.34 3.01
N ASN A 88 -5.42 -10.17 3.01
CA ASN A 88 -6.86 -9.99 2.95
C ASN A 88 -7.37 -9.92 1.50
N GLY A 89 -6.60 -10.32 0.48
CA GLY A 89 -7.09 -10.42 -0.90
C GLY A 89 -7.55 -9.10 -1.51
N PHE A 90 -7.07 -7.95 -1.03
CA PHE A 90 -7.37 -6.66 -1.65
C PHE A 90 -6.44 -6.39 -2.83
N LYS A 91 -7.00 -5.80 -3.89
CA LYS A 91 -6.25 -5.41 -5.09
C LYS A 91 -5.30 -4.24 -4.85
N TYR A 92 -5.67 -3.35 -3.93
CA TYR A 92 -4.95 -2.13 -3.63
C TYR A 92 -4.70 -1.98 -2.13
N ALA A 93 -3.53 -1.43 -1.81
CA ALA A 93 -3.15 -0.94 -0.49
C ALA A 93 -2.87 0.56 -0.62
N GLY A 94 -3.35 1.34 0.33
CA GLY A 94 -3.13 2.78 0.42
C GLY A 94 -2.57 3.15 1.77
N LEU A 95 -1.55 3.99 1.79
CA LEU A 95 -1.04 4.61 3.00
C LEU A 95 -1.33 6.10 2.94
N ILE A 96 -1.97 6.63 3.98
CA ILE A 96 -2.33 8.04 4.12
C ILE A 96 -1.82 8.56 5.46
N TYR A 97 -1.52 9.86 5.57
CA TYR A 97 -1.21 10.52 6.84
C TYR A 97 -0.19 9.73 7.71
N TYR A 98 1.06 9.65 7.27
CA TYR A 98 2.17 8.97 7.97
C TYR A 98 2.03 7.44 8.12
N GLY A 99 1.04 6.83 7.46
CA GLY A 99 0.87 5.37 7.45
C GLY A 99 -0.42 4.89 8.11
N ASN A 100 -1.50 5.66 8.09
CA ASN A 100 -2.82 5.05 8.24
C ASN A 100 -3.06 4.14 7.03
N CYS A 101 -3.06 2.83 7.27
CA CYS A 101 -3.20 1.83 6.22
C CYS A 101 -4.67 1.65 5.85
N GLN A 102 -4.96 1.56 4.57
CA GLN A 102 -6.28 1.19 4.06
C GLN A 102 -6.14 0.25 2.85
N CYS A 103 -7.12 -0.62 2.65
CA CYS A 103 -7.13 -1.60 1.57
C CYS A 103 -8.42 -1.47 0.75
N GLY A 104 -8.34 -1.74 -0.55
CA GLY A 104 -9.49 -1.65 -1.43
C GLY A 104 -9.38 -2.47 -2.69
N THR A 105 -10.52 -2.64 -3.36
CA THR A 105 -10.63 -3.35 -4.65
C THR A 105 -10.70 -2.40 -5.84
N THR A 106 -10.89 -1.10 -5.59
CA THR A 106 -11.04 -0.06 -6.60
C THR A 106 -9.94 0.99 -6.41
N LEU A 107 -9.34 1.42 -7.52
CA LEU A 107 -8.36 2.51 -7.50
C LEU A 107 -9.08 3.83 -7.22
N PRO A 108 -8.54 4.73 -6.38
CA PRO A 108 -9.09 6.08 -6.24
C PRO A 108 -9.14 6.81 -7.60
N PRO A 109 -10.16 7.65 -7.84
CA PRO A 109 -10.45 8.17 -9.18
C PRO A 109 -9.50 9.28 -9.64
N THR A 110 -8.80 9.95 -8.73
CA THR A 110 -8.00 11.15 -9.05
C THR A 110 -6.56 10.97 -8.59
N GLN A 111 -5.65 10.90 -9.57
CA GLN A 111 -4.21 10.87 -9.33
C GLN A 111 -3.70 12.29 -9.03
N ALA A 112 -2.77 12.39 -8.08
CA ALA A 112 -2.06 13.60 -7.69
C ALA A 112 -0.57 13.49 -8.08
N PRO A 113 0.17 14.61 -8.13
CA PRO A 113 1.61 14.59 -8.27
C PRO A 113 2.29 13.80 -7.14
N ASP A 114 3.26 12.94 -7.46
CA ASP A 114 3.94 12.09 -6.46
C ASP A 114 4.61 12.87 -5.32
N ILE A 115 5.04 14.11 -5.59
CA ILE A 115 5.63 15.00 -4.60
C ILE A 115 4.67 15.36 -3.45
N GLU A 116 3.36 15.17 -3.63
CA GLU A 116 2.35 15.40 -2.59
C GLU A 116 2.18 14.22 -1.63
N CYS A 117 2.72 13.04 -1.97
CA CYS A 117 2.75 11.87 -1.09
C CYS A 117 4.13 11.75 -0.41
N ASN A 118 4.50 12.77 0.36
CA ASN A 118 5.84 12.95 0.91
C ASN A 118 5.95 12.82 2.44
N ALA A 119 4.90 12.33 3.12
CA ALA A 119 4.93 12.13 4.55
C ALA A 119 5.71 10.84 4.87
N PRO A 120 6.71 10.88 5.76
CA PRO A 120 7.44 9.69 6.15
C PRO A 120 6.53 8.70 6.90
N CYS A 121 6.81 7.41 6.78
CA CYS A 121 6.12 6.39 7.57
C CYS A 121 6.55 6.46 9.04
N ASN A 122 5.61 6.34 9.98
CA ASN A 122 5.94 6.36 11.41
C ASN A 122 6.94 5.26 11.83
N GLY A 123 6.80 4.05 11.29
CA GLY A 123 7.69 2.94 11.58
C GLY A 123 8.97 2.90 10.75
N ASN A 124 9.08 3.73 9.70
CA ASN A 124 10.30 3.85 8.89
C ASN A 124 10.37 5.21 8.18
N GLN A 125 11.23 6.09 8.68
CA GLN A 125 11.37 7.47 8.17
C GLN A 125 11.98 7.55 6.75
N ASN A 126 12.51 6.44 6.21
CA ASN A 126 13.04 6.36 4.84
C ASN A 126 11.96 5.95 3.81
N GLN A 127 10.73 5.71 4.25
CA GLN A 127 9.60 5.32 3.40
C GLN A 127 8.56 6.45 3.36
N MET A 128 7.87 6.61 2.23
CA MET A 128 6.80 7.60 2.07
C MET A 128 5.42 6.95 2.17
N CYS A 129 4.62 7.40 3.13
CA CYS A 129 3.32 6.85 3.53
C CYS A 129 2.17 7.84 3.29
N GLY A 130 2.08 8.37 2.07
CA GLY A 130 1.05 9.31 1.65
C GLY A 130 1.29 10.72 2.20
N ALA A 131 0.22 11.44 2.48
CA ALA A 131 0.19 12.70 3.24
C ALA A 131 -1.23 12.97 3.74
N ASN A 132 -1.53 14.17 4.24
CA ASN A 132 -2.90 14.56 4.56
C ASN A 132 -3.77 14.53 3.29
N GLN A 133 -4.84 13.72 3.28
CA GLN A 133 -5.73 13.53 2.11
C GLN A 133 -5.01 13.09 0.83
N ARG A 134 -3.89 12.36 0.98
CA ARG A 134 -3.10 11.82 -0.12
C ARG A 134 -2.71 10.38 0.18
N PHE A 135 -3.12 9.46 -0.68
CA PHE A 135 -2.73 8.07 -0.61
C PHE A 135 -1.49 7.80 -1.47
N SER A 136 -0.46 7.21 -0.86
CA SER A 136 0.49 6.39 -1.61
C SER A 136 -0.20 5.06 -1.93
N ILE A 137 -0.55 4.82 -3.19
CA ILE A 137 -1.27 3.61 -3.61
C ILE A 137 -0.31 2.57 -4.18
N TYR A 138 -0.51 1.33 -3.75
CA TYR A 138 0.18 0.14 -4.21
C TYR A 138 -0.84 -0.86 -4.75
N LYS A 139 -0.48 -1.60 -5.80
CA LYS A 139 -1.35 -2.60 -6.45
C LYS A 139 -0.72 -3.97 -6.38
N ASP A 140 -1.54 -5.00 -6.18
CA ASP A 140 -1.12 -6.38 -6.36
C ASP A 140 -1.02 -6.72 -7.86
N PRO A 141 0.19 -6.97 -8.40
CA PRO A 141 0.33 -7.43 -9.79
C PRO A 141 -0.17 -8.87 -9.99
N ALA A 142 -0.26 -9.67 -8.92
CA ALA A 142 -0.77 -11.04 -8.99
C ALA A 142 -2.30 -11.12 -8.86
N TYR A 143 -3.01 -9.99 -8.71
CA TYR A 143 -4.47 -9.98 -8.65
C TYR A 143 -5.06 -10.45 -9.98
N SER A 144 -5.74 -11.60 -9.96
CA SER A 144 -6.31 -12.21 -11.16
C SER A 144 -7.34 -11.29 -11.81
N ALA A 145 -7.24 -11.11 -13.13
CA ALA A 145 -8.30 -10.51 -13.92
C ALA A 145 -9.39 -11.57 -14.12
N VAL A 146 -10.54 -11.37 -13.47
CA VAL A 146 -11.69 -12.30 -13.54
C VAL A 146 -12.80 -11.66 -14.38
N ASP A 147 -13.40 -12.44 -15.26
CA ASP A 147 -14.61 -12.03 -15.99
C ASP A 147 -15.82 -12.04 -15.03
N LEU A 148 -16.17 -10.85 -14.57
CA LEU A 148 -17.28 -10.61 -13.64
C LEU A 148 -18.64 -10.99 -14.22
N SER A 149 -18.78 -11.19 -15.53
CA SER A 149 -20.05 -11.63 -16.14
C SER A 149 -20.39 -13.09 -15.78
N THR A 150 -19.39 -13.89 -15.40
CA THR A 150 -19.56 -15.31 -15.08
C THR A 150 -19.51 -15.60 -13.59
N ILE A 151 -19.34 -14.58 -12.75
CA ILE A 151 -18.95 -14.79 -11.36
C ILE A 151 -20.09 -15.26 -10.45
N ALA A 152 -21.32 -14.81 -10.72
CA ALA A 152 -22.48 -15.17 -9.90
C ALA A 152 -22.72 -16.69 -9.87
N SER A 153 -22.42 -17.40 -10.97
CA SER A 153 -22.55 -18.86 -11.06
C SER A 153 -21.38 -19.64 -10.44
N GLN A 154 -20.34 -18.96 -9.95
CA GLN A 154 -19.17 -19.59 -9.33
C GLN A 154 -19.22 -19.60 -7.81
N TYR A 155 -20.23 -18.98 -7.20
CA TYR A 155 -20.42 -19.06 -5.76
C TYR A 155 -20.93 -20.45 -5.37
N THR A 156 -20.28 -21.03 -4.37
CA THR A 156 -20.64 -22.32 -3.78
C THR A 156 -20.97 -22.12 -2.30
N THR A 157 -21.99 -22.82 -1.80
CA THR A 157 -22.38 -22.68 -0.39
C THR A 157 -21.31 -23.29 0.53
N LYS A 158 -21.04 -22.61 1.64
CA LYS A 158 -20.16 -23.06 2.73
C LYS A 158 -20.95 -23.50 3.97
N GLY A 159 -22.24 -23.27 4.00
CA GLY A 159 -23.12 -23.64 5.11
C GLY A 159 -23.60 -22.45 5.94
N CYS A 160 -24.08 -22.75 7.15
CA CYS A 160 -24.64 -21.77 8.07
C CYS A 160 -23.60 -21.29 9.08
N TYR A 161 -23.54 -19.97 9.28
CA TYR A 161 -22.59 -19.31 10.18
C TYR A 161 -23.34 -18.35 11.11
N SER A 162 -22.82 -18.10 12.30
CA SER A 162 -23.29 -16.97 13.12
C SER A 162 -22.97 -15.63 12.45
N GLU A 163 -23.84 -14.64 12.63
CA GLU A 163 -23.59 -13.27 12.22
C GLU A 163 -22.34 -12.72 12.94
N GLY A 164 -21.48 -12.08 12.16
CA GLY A 164 -20.33 -11.34 12.64
C GLY A 164 -20.33 -9.96 11.99
N VAL A 165 -19.19 -9.28 11.97
CA VAL A 165 -19.11 -7.97 11.29
C VAL A 165 -19.21 -8.16 9.77
N GLY A 166 -20.35 -7.76 9.18
CA GLY A 166 -20.57 -7.79 7.74
C GLY A 166 -20.49 -6.41 7.09
N TYR A 167 -20.05 -6.35 5.82
CA TYR A 167 -20.13 -5.14 5.00
C TYR A 167 -21.17 -5.32 3.90
N PRO A 168 -22.01 -4.30 3.59
CA PRO A 168 -22.94 -4.40 2.49
C PRO A 168 -22.19 -4.60 1.17
N CYS A 169 -22.65 -5.57 0.35
CA CYS A 169 -21.97 -5.95 -0.88
C CYS A 169 -21.84 -4.81 -1.92
N GLY A 170 -22.85 -3.94 -2.02
CA GLY A 170 -22.96 -2.97 -3.12
C GLY A 170 -22.88 -3.65 -4.51
N ASN A 171 -22.48 -2.89 -5.55
CA ASN A 171 -22.25 -3.41 -6.90
C ASN A 171 -20.84 -4.01 -7.07
N LYS A 172 -20.33 -4.72 -6.06
CA LYS A 172 -18.95 -5.22 -6.02
C LYS A 172 -18.95 -6.72 -5.75
N TYR A 173 -17.93 -7.41 -6.25
CA TYR A 173 -17.76 -8.84 -6.09
C TYR A 173 -16.61 -9.14 -5.13
N TYR A 174 -16.83 -10.07 -4.21
CA TYR A 174 -15.89 -10.48 -3.17
C TYR A 174 -15.82 -12.00 -3.11
N PRO A 175 -14.72 -12.61 -2.66
CA PRO A 175 -14.65 -14.07 -2.59
C PRO A 175 -15.63 -14.69 -1.60
N LEU A 176 -16.14 -13.94 -0.62
CA LEU A 176 -17.22 -14.35 0.27
C LEU A 176 -18.43 -13.44 0.09
N ALA A 177 -19.60 -14.07 0.05
CA ALA A 177 -20.90 -13.42 0.12
C ALA A 177 -21.77 -14.19 1.12
N ALA A 178 -22.70 -13.52 1.78
CA ALA A 178 -23.58 -14.13 2.76
C ALA A 178 -24.96 -13.47 2.74
N THR A 179 -25.98 -14.28 3.00
CA THR A 179 -27.36 -13.82 3.12
C THR A 179 -27.88 -13.98 4.55
N GLU A 180 -28.63 -12.99 5.02
CA GLU A 180 -29.27 -12.96 6.33
C GLU A 180 -30.73 -12.51 6.23
N TYR A 181 -31.54 -12.92 7.21
CA TYR A 181 -32.84 -12.34 7.51
C TYR A 181 -33.69 -12.01 6.27
N TYR A 182 -33.98 -13.03 5.47
CA TYR A 182 -34.81 -12.97 4.27
C TYR A 182 -34.21 -12.24 3.06
N GLY A 183 -33.02 -11.65 3.12
CA GLY A 183 -32.41 -11.01 1.94
C GLY A 183 -31.40 -9.90 2.19
N GLU A 184 -30.93 -9.71 3.43
CA GLU A 184 -29.77 -8.87 3.69
C GLU A 184 -28.52 -9.53 3.10
N CYS A 185 -27.64 -8.74 2.48
CA CYS A 185 -26.48 -9.24 1.77
C CYS A 185 -25.19 -8.64 2.33
N TYR A 186 -24.31 -9.51 2.79
CA TYR A 186 -22.99 -9.17 3.30
C TYR A 186 -21.91 -9.76 2.42
N CYS A 187 -20.83 -9.03 2.21
CA CYS A 187 -19.72 -9.50 1.40
C CYS A 187 -18.39 -9.19 2.07
N GLY A 188 -17.39 -10.02 1.76
CA GLY A 188 -16.07 -9.88 2.35
C GLY A 188 -15.02 -10.75 1.70
N VAL A 189 -13.79 -10.49 2.10
CA VAL A 189 -12.61 -11.25 1.67
C VAL A 189 -12.21 -12.33 2.67
N ALA A 190 -12.74 -12.25 3.89
CA ALA A 190 -12.52 -13.17 5.00
C ALA A 190 -13.70 -13.10 5.97
N LEU A 191 -13.88 -14.17 6.76
CA LEU A 191 -14.82 -14.17 7.88
C LEU A 191 -14.30 -13.27 9.00
N GLN A 192 -15.18 -12.41 9.51
CA GLN A 192 -14.85 -11.48 10.58
C GLN A 192 -15.14 -12.10 11.96
N GLY A 193 -14.59 -11.50 13.02
CA GLY A 193 -14.85 -11.94 14.40
C GLY A 193 -16.34 -12.07 14.70
N GLY A 194 -16.72 -13.17 15.36
CA GLY A 194 -18.12 -13.53 15.64
C GLY A 194 -18.72 -14.53 14.65
N SER A 195 -18.18 -14.66 13.44
CA SER A 195 -18.67 -15.64 12.46
C SER A 195 -18.04 -17.02 12.66
N ALA A 196 -18.86 -18.00 13.03
CA ALA A 196 -18.47 -19.39 13.22
C ALA A 196 -19.51 -20.35 12.64
N PRO A 197 -19.11 -21.56 12.18
CA PRO A 197 -20.07 -22.56 11.71
C PRO A 197 -21.10 -22.91 12.79
N THR A 198 -22.35 -23.05 12.39
CA THR A 198 -23.46 -23.44 13.29
C THR A 198 -24.38 -24.45 12.60
N ASP A 199 -25.38 -24.96 13.33
CA ASP A 199 -26.40 -25.83 12.76
C ASP A 199 -27.17 -25.14 11.62
N SER A 200 -27.34 -25.88 10.52
CA SER A 200 -28.14 -25.49 9.36
C SER A 200 -29.56 -25.05 9.70
N SER A 201 -30.15 -25.56 10.79
CA SER A 201 -31.49 -25.18 11.24
C SER A 201 -31.61 -23.69 11.58
N ASN A 202 -30.50 -23.03 11.89
CA ASN A 202 -30.48 -21.61 12.21
C ASN A 202 -30.52 -20.73 10.96
N CYS A 203 -30.15 -21.25 9.79
CA CYS A 203 -30.20 -20.55 8.50
C CYS A 203 -31.25 -21.20 7.60
N ASN A 204 -32.53 -21.06 7.96
CA ASN A 204 -33.64 -21.70 7.28
C ASN A 204 -34.75 -20.73 6.82
N LEU A 205 -34.49 -19.42 6.85
CA LEU A 205 -35.46 -18.42 6.42
C LEU A 205 -35.51 -18.35 4.90
N PRO A 206 -36.70 -18.37 4.28
CA PRO A 206 -36.83 -18.26 2.83
C PRO A 206 -36.42 -16.87 2.34
N CYS A 207 -35.87 -16.76 1.13
CA CYS A 207 -35.56 -15.46 0.54
C CYS A 207 -36.84 -14.69 0.18
N SER A 208 -36.86 -13.38 0.47
CA SER A 208 -37.99 -12.49 0.12
C SER A 208 -38.22 -12.39 -1.39
N GLY A 209 -37.16 -12.49 -2.20
CA GLY A 209 -37.24 -12.46 -3.66
C GLY A 209 -37.57 -13.81 -4.30
N ASN A 210 -37.27 -14.91 -3.61
CA ASN A 210 -37.55 -16.26 -4.08
C ASN A 210 -37.76 -17.23 -2.89
N PRO A 211 -39.02 -17.56 -2.53
CA PRO A 211 -39.29 -18.41 -1.36
C PRO A 211 -38.79 -19.85 -1.47
N THR A 212 -38.32 -20.31 -2.64
CA THR A 212 -37.71 -21.64 -2.80
C THR A 212 -36.25 -21.69 -2.39
N GLU A 213 -35.63 -20.54 -2.17
CA GLU A 213 -34.24 -20.39 -1.74
C GLU A 213 -34.18 -19.99 -0.27
N ILE A 214 -33.04 -20.25 0.37
CA ILE A 214 -32.80 -19.98 1.78
C ILE A 214 -31.82 -18.80 1.91
N CYS A 215 -32.21 -17.79 2.68
CA CYS A 215 -31.48 -16.53 2.88
C CYS A 215 -31.23 -16.25 4.37
N GLY A 216 -30.53 -17.17 5.02
CA GLY A 216 -30.02 -17.02 6.38
C GLY A 216 -31.06 -17.25 7.46
N GLY A 217 -30.85 -16.59 8.58
CA GLY A 217 -31.61 -16.62 9.83
C GLY A 217 -31.49 -15.29 10.56
N ALA A 218 -32.17 -15.14 11.71
CA ALA A 218 -31.97 -13.97 12.56
C ALA A 218 -30.66 -14.12 13.34
N GLY A 219 -29.62 -13.35 13.00
CA GLY A 219 -28.28 -13.49 13.56
C GLY A 219 -27.48 -14.64 12.95
N TYR A 220 -27.90 -15.15 11.78
CA TYR A 220 -27.28 -16.32 11.13
C TYR A 220 -27.22 -16.18 9.60
N LEU A 221 -26.07 -16.51 9.04
CA LEU A 221 -25.68 -16.26 7.67
C LEU A 221 -25.60 -17.56 6.87
N ASN A 222 -26.27 -17.64 5.72
CA ASN A 222 -25.88 -18.61 4.69
C ASN A 222 -24.65 -18.06 3.97
N LEU A 223 -23.49 -18.70 4.15
CA LEU A 223 -22.23 -18.29 3.56
C LEU A 223 -22.02 -18.92 2.18
N TYR A 224 -21.50 -18.14 1.25
CA TYR A 224 -21.12 -18.53 -0.09
C TYR A 224 -19.69 -18.10 -0.38
N GLU A 225 -18.98 -18.90 -1.16
CA GLU A 225 -17.59 -18.68 -1.54
C GLU A 225 -17.42 -18.80 -3.05
N ALA A 226 -16.71 -17.84 -3.66
CA ALA A 226 -16.27 -17.88 -5.04
C ALA A 226 -14.74 -18.05 -5.08
N PRO A 227 -14.22 -19.29 -5.18
CA PRO A 227 -12.77 -19.55 -5.12
C PRO A 227 -11.95 -18.80 -6.17
N ILE A 228 -12.54 -18.50 -7.33
CA ILE A 228 -11.88 -17.74 -8.40
C ILE A 228 -11.53 -16.29 -8.01
N LEU A 229 -12.23 -15.72 -7.02
CA LEU A 229 -11.95 -14.39 -6.47
C LEU A 229 -11.00 -14.43 -5.28
N GLN A 230 -10.67 -15.63 -4.79
CA GLN A 230 -9.72 -15.75 -3.68
C GLN A 230 -8.31 -15.47 -4.18
N THR A 231 -7.54 -14.81 -3.32
CA THR A 231 -6.10 -14.70 -3.56
C THR A 231 -5.50 -16.10 -3.60
N THR A 232 -4.68 -16.38 -4.61
CA THR A 232 -3.87 -17.61 -4.69
C THR A 232 -2.67 -17.58 -3.73
N GLN A 233 -2.57 -16.53 -2.90
CA GLN A 233 -1.44 -16.25 -2.00
C GLN A 233 -1.93 -15.93 -0.56
N PRO A 234 -2.58 -16.89 0.16
CA PRO A 234 -3.04 -16.65 1.54
C PRO A 234 -1.84 -16.51 2.50
N CYS A 235 -1.97 -15.60 3.48
CA CYS A 235 -0.86 -15.07 4.29
C CYS A 235 -1.23 -14.89 5.76
N GLY A 236 -0.23 -14.85 6.68
CA GLY A 236 -0.50 -14.91 8.12
C GLY A 236 0.52 -15.34 9.18
N THR A 237 1.77 -15.21 8.86
CA THR A 237 2.67 -14.36 9.60
C THR A 237 3.11 -13.37 8.53
N LEU A 238 3.31 -12.13 8.93
CA LEU A 238 4.00 -11.17 8.09
C LEU A 238 5.30 -11.88 7.64
N PRO A 239 5.53 -12.08 6.33
CA PRO A 239 6.89 -12.27 5.88
C PRO A 239 7.70 -11.10 6.47
N PRO A 240 8.99 -11.29 6.82
CA PRO A 240 9.85 -10.13 7.01
C PRO A 240 9.59 -9.18 5.83
N PRO A 241 9.43 -7.87 6.08
CA PRO A 241 9.03 -6.92 5.06
C PRO A 241 9.76 -7.25 3.77
N PRO A 242 9.08 -7.29 2.60
CA PRO A 242 9.78 -7.51 1.32
C PRO A 242 10.98 -6.58 1.37
N PRO A 243 12.23 -7.09 1.24
CA PRO A 243 13.42 -6.37 1.66
C PRO A 243 13.27 -4.96 1.17
N SER A 244 13.02 -4.04 2.12
CA SER A 244 12.52 -2.74 1.76
C SER A 244 13.53 -2.18 0.79
N THR A 245 13.11 -1.90 -0.44
CA THR A 245 14.01 -1.22 -1.36
C THR A 245 14.08 0.20 -0.87
N CYS A 246 14.98 0.46 0.07
CA CYS A 246 15.33 1.81 0.46
C CYS A 246 15.95 2.45 -0.77
N GLY A 247 15.46 3.63 -1.11
CA GLY A 247 15.92 4.40 -2.26
C GLY A 247 16.66 5.65 -1.80
N GLY A 248 17.61 6.11 -2.59
CA GLY A 248 18.27 7.38 -2.36
C GLY A 248 18.82 7.98 -3.64
N THR A 249 19.05 9.28 -3.61
CA THR A 249 19.78 9.98 -4.67
C THR A 249 21.27 9.94 -4.34
N ALA A 250 22.09 9.58 -5.33
CA ALA A 250 23.53 9.62 -5.26
C ALA A 250 24.11 10.55 -6.32
N TYR A 251 25.12 11.31 -5.94
CA TYR A 251 25.88 12.17 -6.86
C TYR A 251 27.34 11.75 -6.89
N GLY A 252 27.97 11.87 -8.06
CA GLY A 252 29.39 11.65 -8.23
C GLY A 252 30.21 12.80 -7.65
N TYR A 253 31.27 12.46 -6.94
CA TYR A 253 32.31 13.37 -6.46
C TYR A 253 33.65 12.85 -6.98
N ALA A 254 34.38 13.67 -7.73
CA ALA A 254 35.63 13.24 -8.34
C ALA A 254 36.73 13.05 -7.30
N THR A 255 37.58 12.05 -7.54
CA THR A 255 38.78 11.80 -6.74
C THR A 255 40.04 11.71 -7.60
N SER A 256 39.92 11.88 -8.91
CA SER A 256 41.04 11.95 -9.84
C SER A 256 41.81 13.27 -9.71
N ASP A 257 43.12 13.21 -9.99
CA ASP A 257 43.99 14.38 -9.95
C ASP A 257 43.62 15.40 -11.03
N GLY A 258 43.45 16.67 -10.62
CA GLY A 258 43.21 17.79 -11.54
C GLY A 258 41.74 18.18 -11.73
N ASP A 259 40.81 17.46 -11.10
CA ASP A 259 39.38 17.83 -11.09
C ASP A 259 39.06 18.88 -10.03
N VAL A 260 38.04 19.69 -10.31
CA VAL A 260 37.47 20.65 -9.36
C VAL A 260 36.00 20.35 -9.16
N ASP A 261 35.66 19.80 -8.00
CA ASP A 261 34.28 19.61 -7.58
C ASP A 261 33.74 20.92 -6.98
N LYS A 262 32.62 21.41 -7.53
CA LYS A 262 31.88 22.55 -6.97
C LYS A 262 30.49 22.10 -6.57
N THR A 263 30.06 22.50 -5.38
CA THR A 263 28.72 22.14 -4.89
C THR A 263 27.65 22.96 -5.61
N PHE A 264 26.45 22.41 -5.76
CA PHE A 264 25.32 23.15 -6.30
C PHE A 264 25.02 24.42 -5.49
N ILE A 265 25.27 24.36 -4.18
CA ILE A 265 25.10 25.47 -3.25
C ILE A 265 26.15 26.56 -3.49
N SER A 266 27.44 26.22 -3.61
CA SER A 266 28.49 27.21 -3.83
C SER A 266 28.40 27.87 -5.20
N LEU A 267 27.85 27.16 -6.19
CA LEU A 267 27.55 27.68 -7.52
C LEU A 267 26.25 28.49 -7.59
N GLY A 268 25.43 28.49 -6.53
CA GLY A 268 24.13 29.17 -6.51
C GLY A 268 23.09 28.58 -7.49
N ILE A 269 23.31 27.37 -7.99
CA ILE A 269 22.41 26.71 -8.97
C ILE A 269 21.31 25.88 -8.29
N GLY A 270 21.39 25.70 -6.97
CA GLY A 270 20.23 25.29 -6.17
C GLY A 270 20.54 25.02 -4.70
N LYS A 271 19.50 24.59 -3.98
CA LYS A 271 19.52 24.45 -2.50
C LYS A 271 19.80 23.02 -2.02
N ASN A 272 19.70 22.04 -2.91
CA ASN A 272 19.98 20.64 -2.60
C ASN A 272 21.48 20.35 -2.71
N TRP A 273 21.93 19.30 -2.04
CA TRP A 273 23.30 18.83 -2.16
C TRP A 273 23.53 18.14 -3.52
N GLY A 274 24.79 18.12 -3.95
CA GLY A 274 25.22 17.57 -5.22
C GLY A 274 26.39 18.37 -5.79
N TRP A 275 27.12 17.78 -6.73
CA TRP A 275 28.34 18.36 -7.27
C TRP A 275 28.30 18.49 -8.78
N VAL A 276 28.92 19.57 -9.25
CA VAL A 276 29.38 19.73 -10.62
C VAL A 276 30.85 19.39 -10.62
N VAL A 277 31.23 18.39 -11.41
CA VAL A 277 32.60 17.99 -11.62
C VAL A 277 33.14 18.74 -12.83
N GLN A 278 34.30 19.38 -12.70
CA GLN A 278 34.98 20.05 -13.81
C GLN A 278 36.40 19.54 -13.97
N GLY A 279 36.75 19.05 -15.16
CA GLY A 279 38.11 18.60 -15.45
C GLY A 279 38.26 17.93 -16.81
N PRO A 280 39.50 17.64 -17.23
CA PRO A 280 39.78 16.87 -18.43
C PRO A 280 39.53 15.37 -18.18
N VAL A 281 39.03 14.64 -19.18
CA VAL A 281 39.00 13.18 -19.12
C VAL A 281 40.42 12.58 -19.12
N PRO A 282 40.70 11.51 -18.36
CA PRO A 282 39.74 10.69 -17.62
C PRO A 282 39.33 11.30 -16.28
N VAL A 283 38.04 11.18 -15.95
CA VAL A 283 37.49 11.59 -14.65
C VAL A 283 36.95 10.35 -13.96
N SER A 284 37.23 10.19 -12.67
CA SER A 284 36.73 9.07 -11.87
C SER A 284 36.47 9.49 -10.43
N GLY A 285 35.58 8.79 -9.77
CA GLY A 285 35.27 9.09 -8.39
C GLY A 285 34.22 8.18 -7.78
N ASN A 286 33.77 8.59 -6.59
CA ASN A 286 32.79 7.85 -5.80
C ASN A 286 31.39 8.41 -6.04
N LEU A 287 30.40 7.52 -5.99
CA LEU A 287 28.99 7.87 -5.88
C LEU A 287 28.63 7.95 -4.40
N TYR A 288 28.26 9.15 -3.94
CA TYR A 288 27.86 9.39 -2.55
C TYR A 288 26.35 9.55 -2.44
N MET A 289 25.73 8.79 -1.55
CA MET A 289 24.32 8.91 -1.17
C MET A 289 24.20 9.56 0.20
N GLY A 290 23.25 10.49 0.35
CA GLY A 290 22.93 11.10 1.66
C GLY A 290 23.94 12.14 2.15
N ALA A 291 24.69 12.80 1.27
CA ALA A 291 25.63 13.86 1.65
C ALA A 291 24.93 15.20 1.94
N GLY A 292 23.96 15.20 2.86
CA GLY A 292 23.18 16.38 3.24
C GLY A 292 24.08 17.57 3.59
N GLY A 293 23.82 18.72 2.97
CA GLY A 293 24.67 19.91 3.12
C GLY A 293 26.00 19.85 2.37
N ASN A 294 26.20 18.87 1.48
CA ASN A 294 27.46 18.56 0.78
C ASN A 294 28.59 18.10 1.72
N ASP A 295 28.21 17.50 2.85
CA ASP A 295 29.16 16.94 3.82
C ASP A 295 29.35 15.44 3.54
N ILE A 296 30.46 15.10 2.88
CA ILE A 296 30.77 13.71 2.51
C ILE A 296 31.04 12.82 3.73
N SER A 297 31.37 13.39 4.90
CA SER A 297 31.58 12.60 6.12
C SER A 297 30.29 11.96 6.64
N LYS A 298 29.13 12.50 6.22
CA LYS A 298 27.79 11.98 6.54
C LYS A 298 27.26 11.04 5.47
N ALA A 299 27.96 10.91 4.35
CA ALA A 299 27.49 10.20 3.17
C ALA A 299 27.90 8.73 3.18
N THR A 300 27.13 7.92 2.48
CA THR A 300 27.47 6.53 2.20
C THR A 300 28.01 6.42 0.78
N ILE A 301 29.16 5.77 0.60
CA ILE A 301 29.65 5.41 -0.73
C ILE A 301 28.85 4.20 -1.21
N VAL A 302 28.14 4.37 -2.32
CA VAL A 302 27.27 3.34 -2.91
C VAL A 302 27.84 2.74 -4.18
N GLY A 303 28.91 3.34 -4.72
CA GLY A 303 29.53 2.93 -5.96
C GLY A 303 30.60 3.90 -6.43
N THR A 304 30.99 3.74 -7.69
CA THR A 304 31.97 4.55 -8.39
C THR A 304 31.45 4.93 -9.77
N PHE A 305 32.08 5.93 -10.36
CA PHE A 305 31.88 6.25 -11.77
C PHE A 305 33.22 6.48 -12.47
N THR A 306 33.22 6.28 -13.78
CA THR A 306 34.34 6.63 -14.66
C THR A 306 33.82 7.34 -15.90
N ILE A 307 34.61 8.28 -16.40
CA ILE A 307 34.39 9.01 -17.64
C ILE A 307 35.69 8.91 -18.41
N VAL A 308 35.68 8.24 -19.56
CA VAL A 308 36.88 8.01 -20.36
C VAL A 308 36.58 8.25 -21.84
N LYS A 309 37.57 8.75 -22.58
CA LYS A 309 37.46 8.84 -24.03
C LYS A 309 37.91 7.53 -24.67
N VAL A 310 37.02 6.88 -25.41
CA VAL A 310 37.30 5.66 -26.18
C VAL A 310 37.00 5.94 -27.65
N GLY A 311 38.06 6.05 -28.45
CA GLY A 311 37.94 6.44 -29.86
C GLY A 311 37.33 7.85 -30.01
N VAL A 312 36.17 7.94 -30.67
CA VAL A 312 35.42 9.20 -30.87
C VAL A 312 34.34 9.44 -29.81
N ASN A 313 34.19 8.52 -28.86
CA ASN A 313 33.14 8.56 -27.86
C ASN A 313 33.69 8.85 -26.47
N LEU A 314 32.89 9.55 -25.68
CA LEU A 314 32.93 9.59 -24.24
C LEU A 314 32.14 8.38 -23.71
N VAL A 315 32.80 7.53 -22.94
CA VAL A 315 32.20 6.39 -22.27
C VAL A 315 32.09 6.72 -20.79
N VAL A 316 30.88 6.66 -20.25
CA VAL A 316 30.57 6.98 -18.85
C VAL A 316 29.99 5.76 -18.19
N THR A 317 30.70 5.20 -17.23
CA THR A 317 30.28 3.97 -16.53
C THR A 317 29.98 4.29 -15.09
N TYR A 318 28.82 3.81 -14.62
CA TYR A 318 28.39 3.81 -13.23
C TYR A 318 28.48 2.38 -12.72
N THR A 319 29.09 2.16 -11.57
CA THR A 319 29.16 0.84 -10.95
C THR A 319 28.80 0.96 -9.48
N THR A 320 27.92 0.09 -8.99
CA THR A 320 27.55 0.00 -7.57
C THR A 320 28.13 -1.25 -6.94
N SER A 321 28.40 -1.18 -5.64
CA SER A 321 28.78 -2.34 -4.84
C SER A 321 27.57 -2.90 -4.11
N ALA A 322 27.56 -4.19 -3.79
CA ALA A 322 26.51 -4.74 -2.93
C ALA A 322 26.48 -3.99 -1.58
N PRO A 323 25.29 -3.69 -1.00
CA PRO A 323 23.94 -4.14 -1.38
C PRO A 323 23.18 -3.19 -2.33
N TRP A 324 23.86 -2.28 -3.01
CA TRP A 324 23.27 -1.20 -3.81
C TRP A 324 22.98 -1.65 -5.24
N TYR A 325 21.88 -1.16 -5.79
CA TYR A 325 21.43 -1.31 -7.18
C TYR A 325 21.11 0.06 -7.77
N ILE A 326 21.12 0.17 -9.09
CA ILE A 326 20.83 1.38 -9.85
C ILE A 326 19.50 1.16 -10.57
N PHE A 327 18.54 2.07 -10.39
CA PHE A 327 17.26 2.01 -11.13
C PHE A 327 17.13 3.10 -12.19
N GLU A 328 17.89 4.18 -12.05
CA GLU A 328 17.92 5.29 -13.00
C GLU A 328 19.25 6.04 -12.90
N THR A 329 19.83 6.41 -14.02
CA THR A 329 21.01 7.28 -14.08
C THR A 329 20.70 8.53 -14.87
N HIS A 330 21.41 9.60 -14.54
CA HIS A 330 21.33 10.86 -15.24
C HIS A 330 22.73 11.44 -15.40
N PHE A 331 23.06 11.84 -16.63
CA PHE A 331 24.37 12.38 -16.94
C PHE A 331 24.26 13.71 -17.69
N TYR A 332 24.84 14.75 -17.09
CA TYR A 332 25.04 16.05 -17.72
C TYR A 332 26.45 16.15 -18.29
N TYR A 333 26.56 16.70 -19.50
CA TYR A 333 27.83 16.94 -20.19
C TYR A 333 27.76 18.24 -20.99
N GLY A 334 28.47 19.27 -20.53
CA GLY A 334 28.33 20.63 -21.06
C GLY A 334 29.60 21.48 -21.01
N THR A 335 29.51 22.66 -21.64
CA THR A 335 30.55 23.69 -21.68
C THR A 335 30.47 24.67 -20.51
N SER A 336 29.37 24.63 -19.75
CA SER A 336 29.09 25.52 -18.62
C SER A 336 28.29 24.79 -17.54
N ASN A 337 28.13 25.43 -16.38
CA ASN A 337 27.28 24.91 -15.32
C ASN A 337 25.81 24.89 -15.80
N PRO A 338 25.03 23.85 -15.47
CA PRO A 338 23.62 23.80 -15.85
C PRO A 338 22.79 24.82 -15.08
N SER A 339 21.74 25.34 -15.72
CA SER A 339 20.77 26.25 -15.10
C SER A 339 19.68 25.53 -14.30
N LYS A 340 19.62 24.19 -14.39
CA LYS A 340 18.65 23.35 -13.67
C LYS A 340 19.38 22.17 -13.03
N ILE A 341 19.02 21.84 -11.80
CA ILE A 341 19.69 20.81 -10.99
C ILE A 341 18.81 19.60 -10.67
N ALA A 342 17.59 19.55 -11.23
CA ALA A 342 16.70 18.41 -11.08
C ALA A 342 17.23 17.24 -11.93
N PRO A 343 17.40 16.03 -11.36
CA PRO A 343 18.02 14.91 -12.08
C PRO A 343 17.37 14.58 -13.43
N GLY A 344 16.04 14.59 -13.51
CA GLY A 344 15.29 14.33 -14.75
C GLY A 344 15.42 15.41 -15.83
N GLN A 345 16.23 16.45 -15.61
CA GLN A 345 16.52 17.52 -16.57
C GLN A 345 17.96 17.50 -17.05
N PHE A 346 18.75 16.50 -16.65
CA PHE A 346 20.06 16.26 -17.23
C PHE A 346 19.86 15.58 -18.60
N GLY A 347 20.63 16.01 -19.60
CA GLY A 347 20.34 15.69 -21.00
C GLY A 347 20.36 14.19 -21.35
N ASN A 348 21.13 13.38 -20.62
CA ASN A 348 21.19 11.92 -20.82
C ASN A 348 20.56 11.21 -19.63
N LYS A 349 19.72 10.20 -19.91
CA LYS A 349 18.98 9.42 -18.93
C LYS A 349 18.80 7.98 -19.38
N HIS A 350 19.04 7.02 -18.50
CA HIS A 350 18.63 5.63 -18.65
C HIS A 350 17.76 5.22 -17.46
N SER A 351 16.68 4.47 -17.73
CA SER A 351 15.94 3.74 -16.71
C SER A 351 16.33 2.26 -16.80
N LEU A 352 16.65 1.65 -15.67
CA LEU A 352 17.25 0.31 -15.58
C LEU A 352 16.31 -0.68 -14.90
N GLN A 353 16.57 -1.97 -15.09
CA GLN A 353 15.87 -3.04 -14.38
C GLN A 353 16.20 -3.00 -12.88
N ALA A 354 15.28 -3.49 -12.04
CA ALA A 354 15.31 -3.37 -10.57
C ALA A 354 16.51 -4.02 -9.83
N SER A 355 17.51 -4.55 -10.55
CA SER A 355 18.70 -5.21 -10.01
C SER A 355 19.99 -4.85 -10.74
N ALA A 356 19.98 -3.84 -11.62
CA ALA A 356 21.19 -3.42 -12.32
C ALA A 356 22.22 -2.90 -11.31
N THR A 357 23.46 -3.36 -11.43
CA THR A 357 24.58 -2.86 -10.62
C THR A 357 25.51 -1.95 -11.42
N GLU A 358 25.27 -1.84 -12.72
CA GLU A 358 26.09 -1.09 -13.66
C GLU A 358 25.22 -0.43 -14.72
N ASP A 359 25.67 0.71 -15.22
CA ASP A 359 25.11 1.38 -16.39
C ASP A 359 26.23 2.07 -17.16
N THR A 360 26.09 2.18 -18.48
CA THR A 360 27.09 2.83 -19.33
C THR A 360 26.44 3.69 -20.41
N TYR A 361 26.86 4.96 -20.48
CA TYR A 361 26.56 5.84 -21.62
C TYR A 361 27.70 5.81 -22.64
N THR A 362 27.34 5.91 -23.91
CA THR A 362 28.26 6.18 -25.02
C THR A 362 27.79 7.43 -25.74
N ILE A 363 28.55 8.52 -25.62
CA ILE A 363 28.17 9.86 -26.13
C ILE A 363 29.29 10.37 -27.05
N PRO A 364 29.01 11.07 -28.15
CA PRO A 364 30.07 11.70 -28.95
C PRO A 364 30.96 12.62 -28.10
N TYR A 365 32.28 12.44 -28.21
CA TYR A 365 33.25 13.22 -27.44
C TYR A 365 33.39 14.65 -27.99
N ASP A 366 33.39 15.64 -27.11
CA ASP A 366 33.60 17.06 -27.43
C ASP A 366 34.59 17.68 -26.43
N ALA A 367 35.79 18.01 -26.90
CA ALA A 367 36.85 18.56 -26.05
C ALA A 367 36.51 19.93 -25.43
N SER A 368 35.50 20.65 -25.95
CA SER A 368 35.05 21.92 -25.37
C SER A 368 34.21 21.73 -24.10
N LYS A 369 33.66 20.53 -23.90
CA LYS A 369 32.81 20.20 -22.75
C LYS A 369 33.66 19.55 -21.67
N THR A 370 33.79 20.23 -20.54
CA THR A 370 34.58 19.80 -19.38
C THR A 370 33.78 19.83 -18.09
N THR A 371 32.46 20.03 -18.18
CA THR A 371 31.55 20.14 -17.03
C THR A 371 30.60 18.95 -17.02
N TYR A 372 30.56 18.23 -15.89
CA TYR A 372 29.81 17.00 -15.72
C TYR A 372 28.91 17.06 -14.49
N ILE A 373 27.74 16.42 -14.57
CA ILE A 373 26.98 15.98 -13.40
C ILE A 373 26.73 14.49 -13.55
N ILE A 374 27.14 13.76 -12.52
CA ILE A 374 26.98 12.32 -12.40
C ILE A 374 25.93 12.11 -11.33
N HIS A 375 24.77 11.58 -11.70
CA HIS A 375 23.70 11.29 -10.76
C HIS A 375 23.16 9.89 -10.99
N ALA A 376 22.96 9.16 -9.89
CA ALA A 376 22.32 7.86 -9.90
C ALA A 376 21.20 7.84 -8.85
N ALA A 377 20.08 7.24 -9.24
CA ALA A 377 19.02 6.88 -8.33
C ALA A 377 19.26 5.43 -7.90
N ILE A 378 19.53 5.28 -6.60
CA ILE A 378 20.05 4.05 -6.00
C ILE A 378 18.95 3.39 -5.20
N SER A 379 18.87 2.07 -5.26
CA SER A 379 18.04 1.26 -4.38
C SER A 379 18.90 0.22 -3.66
N TYR A 380 18.47 -0.24 -2.49
CA TYR A 380 19.12 -1.33 -1.77
C TYR A 380 18.11 -2.04 -0.90
N ARG A 381 18.39 -3.29 -0.57
CA ARG A 381 17.59 -4.05 0.40
C ARG A 381 17.89 -3.57 1.82
N CYS A 382 17.03 -2.71 2.35
CA CYS A 382 16.74 -2.64 3.77
C CYS A 382 15.55 -3.57 4.07
#